data_AF-A0A0A5I4T9-F1
#
_entry.id   AF-A0A0A5I4T9-F1
#
_cell.length_a   1.000
_cell.length_b   1.000
_cell.length_c   1.000
_cell.angle_alpha   90.00
_cell.angle_beta   90.00
_cell.angle_gamma   90.00
#
_symmetry.space_group_name_H-M   'P 1'
#
loop_
_entity.id
_entity.type
_entity.pdbx_description
1 polymer ?
#
loop_
_entity_poly.entity_id
_entity_poly.type
_entity_poly.pdbx_seq_one_letter_code
_entity_poly.pdbx_strand_id
1 'polypeptide(L)'
;MFLYIMAALIIIGSWYLFNKRIKKKKSTLIFSLIMIGVPVFFHIFGMIYASITHNPSIGFTSAYLMSVLYINSLIMLIVHFAMDVKRRKEKRGS
;
A
#
# COMPACT_ATOMS: atom_id res chain seq x y z
N MET A 1 -12.68 9.13 12.25
CA MET A 1 -12.44 7.78 12.83
C MET A 1 -12.47 6.68 11.77
N PHE A 2 -13.52 6.58 10.94
CA PHE A 2 -13.64 5.58 9.87
C PHE A 2 -12.44 5.51 8.90
N LEU A 3 -11.96 6.66 8.42
CA LEU A 3 -10.81 6.72 7.51
C LEU A 3 -9.54 6.09 8.10
N TYR A 4 -9.28 6.29 9.38
CA TYR A 4 -8.11 5.70 10.06
C TYR A 4 -8.21 4.18 10.13
N ILE A 5 -9.40 3.64 10.43
CA ILE A 5 -9.65 2.20 10.47
C ILE A 5 -9.45 1.59 9.07
N MET A 6 -9.99 2.22 8.03
CA MET A 6 -9.80 1.78 6.66
C MET A 6 -8.32 1.80 6.25
N ALA A 7 -7.59 2.87 6.57
CA ALA A 7 -6.16 2.95 6.29
C ALA A 7 -5.36 1.84 7.02
N ALA A 8 -5.67 1.58 8.28
CA ALA A 8 -5.04 0.50 9.04
C ALA A 8 -5.31 -0.89 8.42
N LEU A 9 -6.55 -1.16 8.00
CA LEU A 9 -6.91 -2.41 7.32
C LEU A 9 -6.18 -2.57 5.98
N ILE A 10 -6.03 -1.48 5.22
CA ILE A 10 -5.26 -1.50 3.96
C ILE A 10 -3.79 -1.84 4.24
N ILE A 11 -3.17 -1.22 5.25
CA ILE A 11 -1.78 -1.51 5.62
C ILE A 11 -1.64 -2.98 6.03
N ILE A 12 -2.40 -3.44 7.01
CA ILE A 12 -2.29 -4.81 7.54
C ILE A 12 -2.63 -5.84 6.45
N GLY A 13 -3.72 -5.61 5.70
CA GLY A 13 -4.16 -6.49 4.62
C GLY A 13 -3.14 -6.57 3.48
N SER A 14 -2.54 -5.44 3.10
CA SER A 14 -1.52 -5.41 2.06
C SER A 14 -0.28 -6.21 2.44
N TRP A 15 0.21 -6.06 3.68
CA TRP A 15 1.34 -6.82 4.19
C TRP A 15 1.05 -8.31 4.32
N TYR A 16 -0.15 -8.68 4.80
CA TYR A 16 -0.57 -10.08 4.88
C TYR A 16 -0.56 -10.75 3.48
N LEU A 17 -1.16 -10.09 2.48
CA LEU A 17 -1.18 -10.58 1.11
C LEU A 17 0.21 -10.60 0.47
N PHE A 18 1.03 -9.58 0.73
CA PHE A 18 2.41 -9.50 0.27
C PHE A 18 3.25 -10.67 0.80
N ASN A 19 3.20 -10.91 2.11
CA ASN A 19 3.91 -12.03 2.75
C ASN A 19 3.41 -13.39 2.22
N LYS A 20 2.10 -13.56 2.04
CA LYS A 20 1.52 -14.78 1.44
C LYS A 20 2.02 -15.00 0.02
N ARG A 21 2.20 -13.94 -0.79
CA ARG A 21 2.77 -14.04 -2.15
C ARG A 21 4.26 -14.39 -2.13
N ILE A 22 5.03 -13.80 -1.22
CA ILE A 22 6.45 -14.15 -1.00
C ILE A 22 6.59 -15.65 -0.71
N LYS A 23 5.81 -16.16 0.25
CA LYS A 23 5.81 -17.57 0.64
C LYS A 23 5.44 -18.50 -0.52
N LYS A 24 4.49 -18.09 -1.37
CA LYS A 24 4.09 -18.85 -2.57
C LYS A 24 5.03 -18.68 -3.77
N LYS A 25 6.17 -17.99 -3.61
CA LYS A 25 7.11 -17.63 -4.70
C LYS A 25 6.43 -16.97 -5.90
N LYS A 26 5.28 -16.30 -5.69
CA LYS A 26 4.57 -15.56 -6.76
C LYS A 26 5.21 -14.19 -6.94
N SER A 27 5.07 -13.63 -8.15
CA SER A 27 5.51 -12.25 -8.40
C SER A 27 4.79 -11.28 -7.47
N THR A 28 5.57 -10.49 -6.74
CA THR A 28 5.09 -9.41 -5.88
C THR A 28 5.16 -8.05 -6.57
N LEU A 29 5.79 -7.93 -7.74
CA LEU A 29 5.90 -6.68 -8.51
C LEU A 29 4.54 -6.10 -8.89
N ILE A 30 3.69 -6.91 -9.55
CA ILE A 30 2.35 -6.49 -9.98
C ILE A 30 1.50 -6.09 -8.76
N PHE A 31 1.64 -6.80 -7.65
CA PHE A 31 0.93 -6.48 -6.42
C PHE A 31 1.38 -5.14 -5.84
N SER A 32 2.70 -4.90 -5.75
CA SER A 32 3.24 -3.62 -5.28
C SER A 32 2.81 -2.45 -6.18
N LEU A 33 2.76 -2.65 -7.51
CA LEU A 33 2.26 -1.64 -8.45
C LEU A 33 0.78 -1.31 -8.23
N ILE A 34 -0.07 -2.33 -8.04
CA ILE A 34 -1.49 -2.13 -7.72
C ILE A 34 -1.63 -1.35 -6.39
N MET A 35 -0.81 -1.67 -5.39
CA MET A 35 -0.84 -1.01 -4.10
C MET A 35 -0.51 0.49 -4.17
N ILE A 36 0.28 0.94 -5.15
CA ILE A 36 0.54 2.37 -5.38
C ILE A 36 -0.74 3.12 -5.81
N GLY A 37 -1.67 2.45 -6.51
CA GLY A 37 -2.95 3.04 -6.92
C GLY A 37 -3.97 3.13 -5.78
N VAL A 38 -3.89 2.24 -4.79
CA VAL A 38 -4.85 2.19 -3.64
C VAL A 38 -4.94 3.51 -2.86
N PRO A 39 -3.83 4.20 -2.52
CA PRO A 39 -3.87 5.53 -1.90
C PRO A 39 -4.72 6.56 -2.67
N VAL A 40 -4.63 6.56 -4.01
CA VAL A 40 -5.36 7.51 -4.86
C VAL A 40 -6.86 7.25 -4.75
N PHE A 41 -7.28 6.00 -4.88
CA PHE A 41 -8.69 5.64 -4.69
C PHE A 41 -9.17 5.97 -3.27
N PHE A 42 -8.35 5.69 -2.25
CA PHE A 42 -8.67 6.02 -0.87
C PHE A 42 -8.92 7.52 -0.68
N HIS A 43 -8.10 8.39 -1.29
CA HIS A 43 -8.30 9.83 -1.23
C HIS A 43 -9.56 10.29 -1.96
N ILE A 44 -9.85 9.74 -3.14
CA ILE A 44 -11.08 10.02 -3.89
C ILE A 44 -12.31 9.69 -3.03
N PHE A 45 -12.32 8.52 -2.37
CA PHE A 45 -13.38 8.16 -1.43
C PHE A 45 -13.48 9.14 -0.25
N GLY A 46 -12.34 9.58 0.29
CA GLY A 46 -12.27 10.59 1.34
C GLY A 46 -12.87 11.94 0.92
N MET A 47 -12.61 12.38 -0.31
CA MET A 47 -13.14 13.62 -0.88
C MET A 47 -14.65 13.55 -1.12
N ILE A 48 -15.14 12.43 -1.67
CA ILE A 48 -16.59 12.20 -1.84
C ILE A 48 -17.27 12.22 -0.46
N TYR A 49 -16.69 11.52 0.52
CA TYR A 49 -17.24 11.49 1.88
C TYR A 49 -17.21 12.87 2.55
N ALA A 50 -16.15 13.65 2.35
CA ALA A 50 -16.05 15.04 2.83
C ALA A 50 -17.14 15.93 2.21
N SER A 51 -17.45 15.74 0.93
CA SER A 51 -18.51 16.47 0.23
C SER A 51 -19.91 16.12 0.76
N ILE A 52 -20.18 14.83 1.02
CA ILE A 52 -21.48 14.37 1.55
C ILE A 52 -21.70 14.87 2.98
N THR A 53 -20.63 14.91 3.78
CA THR A 53 -20.70 15.31 5.19
C THR A 53 -20.48 16.81 5.41
N HIS A 54 -20.30 17.57 4.32
CA HIS A 54 -19.96 19.00 4.33
C HIS A 54 -18.79 19.35 5.27
N ASN A 55 -17.84 18.43 5.45
CA ASN A 55 -16.76 18.58 6.41
C ASN A 55 -15.38 18.57 5.71
N PRO A 56 -14.77 19.75 5.48
CA PRO A 56 -13.50 19.85 4.76
C PRO A 56 -12.33 19.19 5.50
N SER A 57 -12.39 19.06 6.83
CA SER A 57 -11.33 18.40 7.62
C SER A 57 -11.11 16.93 7.22
N ILE A 58 -12.15 16.28 6.70
CA ILE A 58 -12.10 14.91 6.19
C ILE A 58 -11.26 14.85 4.91
N GLY A 59 -11.38 15.85 4.03
CA GLY A 59 -10.54 15.98 2.84
C GLY A 59 -9.07 16.04 3.21
N PHE A 60 -8.69 16.94 4.13
CA PHE A 60 -7.31 17.04 4.63
C PHE A 60 -6.83 15.74 5.28
N THR A 61 -7.66 15.12 6.12
CA THR A 61 -7.32 13.85 6.79
C THR A 61 -7.07 12.74 5.78
N SER A 62 -7.90 12.65 4.74
CA SER A 62 -7.75 11.64 3.69
C SER A 62 -6.50 11.86 2.84
N ALA A 63 -6.12 13.13 2.58
CA ALA A 63 -4.88 13.47 1.88
C ALA A 63 -3.65 13.08 2.69
N TYR A 64 -3.65 13.36 4.01
CA TYR A 64 -2.59 12.91 4.91
C TYR A 64 -2.46 11.38 4.91
N LEU A 65 -3.58 10.66 5.06
CA LEU A 65 -3.59 9.21 5.06
C LEU A 65 -3.19 8.62 3.70
N MET A 66 -3.52 9.28 2.59
CA MET A 66 -3.03 8.91 1.25
C MET A 66 -1.50 8.91 1.22
N SER A 67 -0.86 9.96 1.73
CA SER A 67 0.61 10.03 1.80
C SER A 67 1.21 8.88 2.63
N VAL A 68 0.58 8.54 3.76
CA VAL A 68 1.01 7.40 4.60
C VAL A 68 0.87 6.07 3.84
N LEU A 69 -0.26 5.83 3.18
CA LEU A 69 -0.50 4.62 2.39
C LEU A 69 0.43 4.53 1.17
N TYR A 70 0.79 5.67 0.59
CA TYR A 70 1.73 5.76 -0.52
C TYR A 70 3.13 5.36 -0.07
N ILE A 71 3.60 5.90 1.06
CA ILE A 71 4.88 5.50 1.68
C ILE A 71 4.89 3.99 1.97
N ASN A 72 3.80 3.44 2.53
CA ASN A 72 3.67 2.00 2.75
C ASN A 72 3.85 1.18 1.46
N SER A 73 3.29 1.67 0.35
CA SER A 73 3.40 1.01 -0.96
C SER A 73 4.82 1.08 -1.53
N LEU A 74 5.50 2.21 -1.33
CA LEU A 74 6.93 2.35 -1.67
C LEU A 74 7.81 1.38 -0.87
N ILE A 75 7.55 1.22 0.43
CA ILE A 75 8.28 0.27 1.28
C ILE A 75 8.12 -1.15 0.73
N MET A 76 6.90 -1.58 0.38
CA MET A 76 6.67 -2.91 -0.22
C MET A 76 7.43 -3.08 -1.54
N LEU A 77 7.52 -2.04 -2.38
CA LEU A 77 8.29 -2.07 -3.61
C LEU A 77 9.79 -2.23 -3.34
N ILE A 78 10.34 -1.46 -2.38
CA ILE A 78 11.74 -1.57 -1.96
C ILE A 78 12.05 -2.98 -1.44
N VAL A 79 11.18 -3.54 -0.60
CA VAL A 79 11.32 -4.90 -0.08
C VAL A 79 11.29 -5.94 -1.21
N HIS A 80 10.41 -5.76 -2.20
CA HIS A 80 10.40 -6.62 -3.39
C HIS A 80 11.76 -6.61 -4.11
N PHE A 81 12.31 -5.44 -4.41
CA PHE A 81 13.61 -5.31 -5.07
C PHE A 81 14.75 -5.90 -4.23
N ALA A 82 14.77 -5.63 -2.91
CA ALA A 82 15.79 -6.17 -2.01
C ALA A 82 15.81 -7.71 -2.00
N MET A 83 14.62 -8.34 -1.96
CA MET A 83 14.50 -9.80 -2.05
C MET A 83 14.94 -10.34 -3.42
N ASP A 84 14.60 -9.64 -4.51
CA ASP A 84 14.94 -10.09 -5.86
C ASP A 84 16.46 -10.02 -6.09
N VAL A 85 17.12 -8.95 -5.62
CA VAL A 85 18.58 -8.81 -5.64
C VAL A 85 19.24 -9.92 -4.81
N LYS A 86 18.74 -10.20 -3.60
CA LYS A 86 19.28 -11.29 -2.76
C LYS A 86 19.21 -12.65 -3.45
N ARG A 87 18.05 -12.99 -4.04
CA ARG A 87 17.85 -14.24 -4.78
C ARG A 87 18.78 -14.38 -5.99
N ARG A 88 19.08 -13.27 -6.69
CA ARG A 88 20.03 -13.27 -7.82
C ARG A 88 21.46 -13.50 -7.37
N LYS A 89 21.86 -12.99 -6.20
CA LYS A 89 23.19 -13.25 -5.62
C LYS A 89 23.36 -14.72 -5.23
N GLU A 90 22.36 -15.31 -4.57
CA GLU A 90 22.37 -16.73 -4.18
C GLU A 90 22.49 -17.66 -5.40
N LYS A 91 21.87 -17.33 -6.53
CA LYS A 91 21.98 -18.10 -7.78
C LYS A 91 23.30 -17.96 -8.54
N ARG A 92 24.13 -16.96 -8.24
CA ARG A 92 25.42 -16.71 -8.93
C ARG A 92 26.63 -17.24 -8.15
N GLY A 93 26.45 -17.62 -6.89
CA GLY A 93 27.50 -18.22 -6.04
C GLY A 93 27.31 -19.72 -5.77
N SER A 94 26.39 -20.35 -6.50
CA SER A 94 26.18 -21.81 -6.59
C SER A 94 26.58 -22.28 -7.98
#